data_AF-A0A0F8W794-F1
#
_entry.id   AF-A0A0F8W794-F1
#
_cell.length_a   1.000
_cell.length_b   1.000
_cell.length_c   1.000
_cell.angle_alpha   90.00
_cell.angle_beta   90.00
_cell.angle_gamma   90.00
#
_symmetry.space_group_name_H-M   'P 1'
#
loop_
_entity.id
_entity.type
_entity.pdbx_description
1 polymer ?
#
loop_
_entity_poly.entity_id
_entity_poly.type
_entity_poly.pdbx_seq_one_letter_code
_entity_poly.pdbx_strand_id
1 'polypeptide(L)' 'MKNADKPAYPYPDMAQFDFSLGEMMGLTKREWFAGMAMQGIIIRDKELGAGIIAPRVDLTTTAAYAYADAMLEKP' A
#
# COMPACT_ATOMS: atom_id res chain seq x y z
N MET A 1 13.25 9.94 -6.32
CA MET A 1 12.11 9.12 -5.85
C MET A 1 12.37 8.74 -4.40
N LYS A 2 11.45 9.05 -3.47
CA LYS A 2 11.61 8.64 -2.05
C LYS A 2 11.43 7.13 -1.94
N ASN A 3 11.86 6.50 -0.84
CA ASN A 3 11.68 5.04 -0.66
C ASN A 3 10.21 4.62 -0.77
N ALA A 4 9.30 5.43 -0.24
CA ALA A 4 7.86 5.23 -0.32
C ALA A 4 7.32 5.15 -1.75
N ASP A 5 7.86 5.97 -2.65
CA ASP A 5 7.42 6.10 -4.05
C ASP A 5 8.07 5.03 -4.95
N LYS A 6 9.03 4.25 -4.44
CA LYS A 6 9.63 3.14 -5.20
C LYS A 6 8.61 2.02 -5.40
N PRO A 7 8.72 1.23 -6.46
CA PRO A 7 7.81 0.10 -6.70
C PRO A 7 7.98 -0.95 -5.59
N ALA A 8 6.85 -1.54 -5.16
CA ALA A 8 6.83 -2.60 -4.16
C ALA A 8 7.54 -3.86 -4.65
N TYR A 9 7.38 -4.15 -5.94
CA TYR A 9 8.13 -5.18 -6.65
C TYR A 9 9.05 -4.48 -7.66
N PRO A 10 10.37 -4.41 -7.39
CA PRO A 10 11.30 -3.99 -8.43
C PRO A 10 11.25 -5.08 -9.51
N TYR A 11 10.64 -4.80 -10.66
CA TYR A 11 10.82 -5.67 -11.81
C TYR A 11 12.33 -5.72 -12.12
N PRO A 12 12.91 -6.91 -12.32
CA PRO A 12 14.28 -7.00 -12.81
C PRO A 12 14.31 -6.25 -14.15
N ASP A 13 15.24 -5.31 -14.24
CA ASP A 13 15.47 -4.34 -15.30
C ASP A 13 14.98 -4.86 -16.67
N MET A 14 13.78 -4.44 -17.07
CA MET A 14 13.20 -4.80 -18.37
C MET A 14 13.84 -3.94 -19.46
N ALA A 15 15.15 -4.08 -19.64
CA ALA A 15 15.92 -3.42 -20.71
C ALA A 15 15.53 -3.90 -22.14
N GLN A 16 14.41 -4.59 -22.30
CA GLN A 16 13.96 -5.19 -23.58
C GLN A 16 12.58 -4.74 -24.04
N PHE A 17 11.85 -3.93 -23.28
CA PHE A 17 10.63 -3.29 -23.76
C PHE A 17 10.86 -1.78 -23.80
N ASP A 18 10.68 -1.21 -24.98
CA ASP A 18 10.71 0.24 -25.23
C ASP A 18 9.54 0.90 -24.47
N PHE A 19 9.73 1.09 -23.16
CA PHE A 19 8.85 1.85 -22.30
C PHE A 19 9.21 3.33 -22.40
N SER A 20 8.95 3.92 -23.56
CA SER A 20 8.73 5.37 -23.65
C SER A 20 7.44 5.81 -22.91
N LEU A 21 6.74 4.88 -22.25
CA LEU A 21 5.67 5.05 -21.28
C LEU A 21 6.21 4.85 -19.86
N GLY A 22 6.75 5.90 -19.27
CA GLY A 22 7.33 5.95 -17.91
C GLY A 22 6.33 5.84 -16.76
N GLU A 23 5.23 5.09 -16.92
CA GLU A 23 4.28 4.80 -15.86
C GLU A 23 4.59 3.41 -15.29
N MET A 24 5.17 3.37 -14.09
CA MET A 24 5.29 2.14 -13.33
C MET A 24 3.90 1.50 -13.19
N MET A 25 3.64 0.42 -13.93
CA MET A 25 2.35 -0.30 -13.96
C MET A 25 2.06 -1.10 -12.67
N GLY A 26 2.49 -0.62 -11.51
CA GLY A 26 2.38 -1.35 -10.24
C GLY A 26 2.33 -0.44 -9.03
N LEU A 27 1.99 -1.03 -7.88
CA LEU A 27 1.88 -0.32 -6.62
C LEU A 27 3.26 0.16 -6.13
N THR A 28 3.30 1.38 -5.61
CA THR A 28 4.41 1.86 -4.79
C THR A 28 4.52 1.04 -3.49
N LYS A 29 5.69 1.06 -2.86
CA LYS A 29 5.90 0.39 -1.57
C LYS A 29 4.90 0.86 -0.52
N ARG A 30 4.61 2.17 -0.50
CA ARG A 30 3.65 2.75 0.44
C ARG A 30 2.24 2.23 0.20
N GLU A 31 1.79 2.19 -1.05
CA GLU A 31 0.47 1.66 -1.40
C GLU A 31 0.35 0.16 -1.08
N TRP A 32 1.42 -0.61 -1.33
CA TRP A 32 1.47 -2.02 -0.97
C TRP A 32 1.31 -2.24 0.54
N PHE A 33 2.12 -1.55 1.35
CA PHE A 33 2.02 -1.66 2.82
C PHE A 33 0.69 -1.14 3.36
N ALA A 34 0.16 -0.06 2.79
CA ALA A 34 -1.15 0.45 3.17
C ALA A 34 -2.26 -0.56 2.82
N GLY A 35 -2.20 -1.20 1.66
CA GLY A 35 -3.13 -2.26 1.27
C GLY A 35 -3.10 -3.46 2.22
N MET A 36 -1.90 -3.91 2.60
CA MET A 36 -1.72 -4.98 3.59
C MET A 36 -2.30 -4.60 4.97
N ALA A 37 -2.09 -3.35 5.41
CA ALA A 37 -2.64 -2.86 6.67
C ALA A 37 -4.18 -2.80 6.64
N MET A 38 -4.78 -2.31 5.54
CA MET A 38 -6.24 -2.29 5.37
C MET A 38 -6.84 -3.69 5.43
N GLN A 39 -6.20 -4.68 4.80
CA GLN A 39 -6.67 -6.08 4.87
C GLN A 39 -6.74 -6.58 6.32
N GLY A 40 -5.70 -6.32 7.12
CA GLY A 40 -5.68 -6.68 8.55
C GLY A 40 -6.80 -6.00 9.34
N ILE A 41 -7.05 -4.71 9.09
CA ILE A 41 -8.13 -3.97 9.73
C ILE A 41 -9.50 -4.56 9.35
N ILE A 42 -9.74 -4.84 8.06
CA ILE A 42 -10.97 -5.45 7.54
C ILE A 42 -11.24 -6.83 8.16
N ILE A 43 -10.22 -7.68 8.22
CA ILE A 43 -10.35 -9.01 8.83
C ILE A 43 -10.73 -8.87 10.30
N ARG A 44 -10.08 -7.95 11.03
CA ARG A 44 -10.34 -7.75 12.45
C ARG A 44 -11.77 -7.25 12.74
N ASP A 45 -12.28 -6.32 11.94
CA ASP A 45 -13.66 -5.83 12.09
C ASP A 45 -14.69 -6.93 11.84
N LYS A 46 -14.42 -7.80 10.85
CA LYS A 46 -15.25 -8.97 10.56
C LYS A 46 -15.24 -9.97 11.74
N GLU A 47 -14.08 -10.24 12.33
CA GLU A 47 -13.97 -11.13 13.51
C GLU A 47 -14.72 -10.60 14.73
N LEU A 48 -14.68 -9.29 14.95
CA LEU A 48 -15.37 -8.65 16.08
C LEU A 48 -16.89 -8.49 15.85
N GLY A 49 -17.39 -8.81 14.64
CA GLY A 49 -18.79 -8.66 14.27
C GLY A 49 -19.27 -7.21 14.32
N ALA A 50 -18.36 -6.24 14.27
CA ALA A 50 -18.65 -4.87 14.64
C ALA A 50 -19.24 -4.05 13.48
N GLY A 51 -18.93 -4.42 12.23
CA GLY A 51 -19.43 -3.72 11.03
C GLY A 51 -19.05 -2.24 10.99
N ILE A 52 -17.96 -1.86 11.67
CA ILE A 52 -17.59 -0.46 11.93
C ILE A 52 -16.83 0.14 10.74
N ILE A 53 -16.22 -0.69 9.88
CA ILE A 53 -15.35 -0.18 8.80
C ILE A 53 -16.12 0.43 7.64
N ALA A 54 -17.23 -0.18 7.20
CA ALA A 54 -18.00 0.31 6.06
C ALA A 54 -18.40 1.81 6.19
N PRO A 55 -18.81 2.34 7.36
CA PRO A 55 -19.08 3.76 7.54
C PRO A 55 -17.84 4.64 7.78
N ARG A 56 -16.62 4.08 7.82
CA ARG A 56 -15.37 4.79 8.21
C ARG A 56 -14.20 4.49 7.28
N VAL A 57 -14.46 4.36 5.99
CA VAL A 57 -13.44 4.06 4.97
C VAL A 57 -12.29 5.08 5.03
N ASP A 58 -12.59 6.39 5.09
CA ASP A 58 -11.57 7.44 5.13
C ASP A 58 -10.61 7.32 6.33
N LEU A 59 -11.15 7.00 7.52
CA LEU A 59 -10.36 6.80 8.73
C LEU A 59 -9.47 5.56 8.60
N THR A 60 -10.03 4.47 8.07
CA THR A 60 -9.34 3.19 7.87
C THR A 60 -8.18 3.36 6.88
N THR A 61 -8.43 4.05 5.77
CA THR A 61 -7.42 4.35 4.76
C THR A 61 -6.33 5.25 5.32
N THR A 62 -6.69 6.29 6.07
CA THR A 62 -5.72 7.20 6.71
C THR A 62 -4.81 6.45 7.69
N ALA A 63 -5.40 5.61 8.55
CA ALA A 63 -4.64 4.81 9.52
C ALA A 63 -3.68 3.83 8.82
N ALA A 64 -4.13 3.22 7.72
CA ALA A 64 -3.30 2.30 6.94
C ALA A 64 -2.12 3.00 6.26
N TYR A 65 -2.30 4.22 5.73
CA TYR A 65 -1.19 5.00 5.17
C TYR A 65 -0.20 5.44 6.25
N ALA A 66 -0.66 5.86 7.42
CA ALA A 66 0.22 6.20 8.54
C ALA A 66 1.05 4.98 8.98
N TYR A 67 0.45 3.78 9.02
CA TYR A 67 1.17 2.54 9.29
C TYR A 67 2.22 2.24 8.22
N ALA A 68 1.88 2.41 6.94
CA ALA A 68 2.79 2.20 5.82
C ALA A 68 4.00 3.14 5.90
N ASP A 69 3.77 4.43 6.17
CA ASP A 69 4.84 5.41 6.35
C ASP A 69 5.78 4.99 7.50
N ALA A 70 5.24 4.60 8.66
CA ALA A 70 6.04 4.12 9.80
C ALA A 70 6.83 2.83 9.51
N MET A 71 6.34 1.95 8.63
CA MET A 71 7.07 0.75 8.20
C MET A 71 8.23 1.08 7.27
N LEU A 72 8.10 2.15 6.48
CA LEU A 72 9.09 2.58 5.49
C LEU A 72 10.17 3.50 6.07
N GLU A 73 9.94 4.05 7.25
CA GLU A 73 10.91 4.79 8.07
C GLU A 73 11.87 3.86 8.84
N LYS A 74 11.51 2.58 9.01
CA LYS A 74 12.38 1.60 9.67
C LYS A 74 13.52 1.19 8.73
N PRO A 75 14.78 1.13 9.23
CA PRO A 75 15.96 0.80 8.43
C PRO A 75 15.96 -0.64 7.90
#